data_AF-A0A1Q7DRH2-F1
#
_entry.id   AF-A0A1Q7DRH2-F1
#
_cell.length_a   1.000
_cell.length_b   1.000
_cell.length_c   1.000
_cell.angle_alpha   90.00
_cell.angle_beta   90.00
_cell.angle_gamma   90.00
#
_symmetry.space_group_name_H-M   'P 1'
#
loop_
_entity.id
_entity.type
_entity.pdbx_description
1 polymer ?
#
loop_
_entity_poly.entity_id
_entity_poly.type
_entity_poly.pdbx_seq_one_letter_code
_entity_poly.pdbx_strand_id
1 'polypeptide(L)'
;MVTKPQRQQAAPQHWVYAYQIEPPQPDARFHRVKALLGKAHMAARRAARMWTGRIVVETRVSHILIVSDSPSRQRAVNRALEKELKHLGLRFLVNQPVPLPAEQP
;
A
#
# COMPACT_ATOMS: atom_id res chain seq x y z
N MET A 1 -50.39 -3.88 -16.28
CA MET A 1 -49.78 -3.54 -14.98
C MET A 1 -48.29 -3.41 -15.21
N VAL A 2 -47.74 -2.20 -15.08
CA VAL A 2 -46.31 -1.94 -15.31
C VAL A 2 -45.56 -2.24 -14.01
N THR A 3 -44.71 -3.25 -14.01
CA THR A 3 -43.82 -3.56 -12.89
C THR A 3 -42.80 -2.43 -12.72
N LYS A 4 -42.86 -1.76 -11.56
CA LYS A 4 -41.87 -0.75 -11.14
C LYS A 4 -40.46 -1.36 -11.18
N PRO A 5 -39.43 -0.64 -11.66
CA PRO A 5 -38.06 -1.10 -11.53
C PRO A 5 -37.70 -1.11 -10.04
N GLN A 6 -37.32 -2.29 -9.58
CA GLN A 6 -36.78 -2.54 -8.26
C GLN A 6 -35.56 -1.65 -8.10
N ARG A 7 -35.64 -0.61 -7.25
CA ARG A 7 -34.48 0.16 -6.82
C ARG A 7 -33.54 -0.85 -6.17
N GLN A 8 -32.55 -1.32 -6.92
CA GLN A 8 -31.32 -1.87 -6.36
C GLN A 8 -30.80 -0.77 -5.43
N GLN A 9 -30.96 -0.95 -4.11
CA GLN A 9 -30.32 -0.08 -3.15
C GLN A 9 -28.82 -0.28 -3.36
N ALA A 10 -28.21 0.64 -4.11
CA ALA A 10 -26.79 0.65 -4.37
C ALA A 10 -26.06 0.50 -3.03
N ALA A 11 -25.18 -0.48 -2.93
CA ALA A 11 -24.32 -0.64 -1.78
C ALA A 11 -23.64 0.71 -1.47
N PRO A 12 -23.53 1.14 -0.20
CA PRO A 12 -22.93 2.41 0.13
C PRO A 12 -21.52 2.49 -0.50
N GLN A 13 -21.37 3.42 -1.44
CA GLN A 13 -20.14 3.59 -2.19
C GLN A 13 -19.12 4.27 -1.27
N HIS A 14 -18.20 3.48 -0.73
CA HIS A 14 -17.10 3.98 0.08
C HIS A 14 -15.94 4.38 -0.82
N TRP A 15 -15.24 5.45 -0.44
CA TRP A 15 -14.11 6.01 -1.17
C TRP A 15 -12.87 6.01 -0.27
N VAL A 16 -11.73 5.62 -0.81
CA VAL A 16 -10.45 5.59 -0.09
C VAL A 16 -9.43 6.43 -0.86
N TYR A 17 -8.70 7.27 -0.14
CA TYR A 17 -7.60 8.08 -0.65
C TYR A 17 -6.49 8.13 0.41
N ALA A 18 -5.24 8.32 -0.03
CA ALA A 18 -4.07 8.34 0.83
C ALA A 18 -3.21 9.57 0.56
N TYR A 19 -2.58 10.08 1.61
CA TYR A 19 -1.53 11.09 1.51
C TYR A 19 -0.17 10.40 1.64
N GLN A 20 0.68 10.52 0.63
CA GLN A 20 2.06 10.03 0.66
C GLN A 20 2.98 11.13 1.16
N ILE A 21 3.87 10.80 2.11
CA ILE A 21 4.79 11.74 2.74
C ILE A 21 6.22 11.24 2.57
N GLU A 22 7.03 11.99 1.83
CA GLU A 22 8.43 11.67 1.56
C GLU A 22 9.38 12.81 1.97
N PRO A 23 10.52 12.52 2.64
CA PRO A 23 10.91 11.20 3.17
C PRO A 23 10.01 10.79 4.34
N PRO A 24 9.94 9.49 4.68
CA PRO A 24 9.16 9.02 5.83
C PRO A 24 9.55 9.80 7.09
N GLN A 25 8.57 10.49 7.68
CA GLN A 25 8.79 11.28 8.87
C GLN A 25 8.69 10.39 10.12
N PRO A 26 9.50 10.64 11.16
CA PRO A 26 9.36 9.94 12.43
C PRO A 26 7.95 10.11 12.99
N ASP A 27 7.40 9.02 13.54
CA ASP A 27 6.04 8.97 14.08
C ASP A 27 5.73 10.11 15.07
N ALA A 28 6.74 10.53 15.86
CA ALA A 28 6.65 11.61 16.83
C ALA A 28 6.20 12.96 16.23
N ARG A 29 6.48 13.22 14.94
CA ARG A 29 6.07 14.45 14.25
C ARG A 29 4.55 14.52 14.02
N PHE A 30 3.86 13.38 14.08
CA PHE A 30 2.45 13.28 13.70
C PHE A 30 1.45 13.40 14.85
N HIS A 31 1.88 13.72 16.08
CA HIS A 31 0.98 13.81 17.25
C HIS A 31 -0.28 14.66 17.01
N ARG A 32 -0.13 15.85 16.39
CA ARG A 32 -1.27 16.73 16.08
C ARG A 32 -2.17 16.16 14.98
N VAL A 33 -1.57 15.53 13.96
CA VAL A 33 -2.31 14.90 12.86
C VAL A 33 -3.14 13.73 13.40
N LYS A 34 -2.56 12.87 14.25
CA LYS A 34 -3.29 11.79 14.93
C LYS A 34 -4.47 12.31 15.75
N ALA A 35 -4.28 13.42 16.48
CA ALA A 35 -5.37 14.04 17.24
C ALA A 35 -6.49 14.58 16.34
N LEU A 36 -6.16 15.17 15.19
CA LEU A 36 -7.14 15.63 14.20
C LEU A 36 -7.94 14.46 13.61
N LEU A 37 -7.25 13.39 13.21
CA LEU A 37 -7.89 12.18 12.68
C LEU A 37 -8.83 11.57 13.73
N GLY A 38 -8.41 11.49 14.99
CA GLY A 38 -9.26 11.00 16.08
C GLY A 38 -10.53 11.84 16.28
N LYS A 39 -10.42 13.17 16.24
CA LYS A 39 -11.57 14.08 16.36
C LYS A 39 -12.56 13.91 15.20
N ALA A 40 -12.08 13.84 13.97
CA ALA A 40 -12.92 13.67 12.79
C ALA A 40 -13.64 12.30 12.79
N HIS A 41 -12.97 11.23 13.22
CA HIS A 41 -13.59 9.92 13.39
C HIS A 41 -14.73 9.95 14.42
N MET A 42 -14.48 10.57 15.58
CA MET A 42 -15.51 10.72 16.62
C MET A 42 -16.69 11.56 16.15
N ALA A 43 -16.45 12.64 15.41
CA ALA A 43 -17.51 13.47 14.84
C ALA A 43 -18.36 12.72 13.82
N ALA A 44 -17.73 11.96 12.92
CA ALA A 44 -18.45 11.14 11.94
C ALA A 44 -19.30 10.05 12.63
N ARG A 45 -18.74 9.38 13.65
CA ARG A 45 -19.48 8.40 14.45
C ARG A 45 -20.71 9.01 15.13
N ARG A 46 -20.60 10.21 15.71
CA ARG A 46 -21.74 10.93 16.30
C ARG A 46 -22.82 11.28 15.27
N ALA A 47 -22.42 11.57 14.04
CA ALA A 47 -23.33 11.86 12.94
C ALA A 47 -23.85 10.61 12.20
N ALA A 48 -23.58 9.39 12.71
CA ALA A 48 -23.89 8.12 12.05
C ALA A 48 -23.34 8.01 10.61
N ARG A 49 -22.19 8.65 10.34
CA ARG A 49 -21.48 8.61 9.04
C ARG A 49 -20.21 7.77 9.14
N MET A 50 -19.82 7.15 8.03
CA MET A 50 -18.56 6.42 7.94
C MET A 50 -17.42 7.37 7.57
N TRP A 51 -16.44 7.50 8.46
CA TRP A 51 -15.16 8.16 8.18
C TRP A 51 -14.09 7.59 9.10
N THR A 52 -12.93 7.26 8.54
CA THR A 52 -11.76 6.83 9.29
C THR A 52 -10.50 7.34 8.59
N GLY A 53 -9.50 7.69 9.38
CA GLY A 53 -8.20 8.11 8.88
C GLY A 53 -7.12 7.59 9.82
N ARG A 54 -6.04 7.06 9.26
CA ARG A 54 -4.90 6.55 10.00
C ARG A 54 -3.61 6.96 9.31
N ILE A 55 -2.57 7.12 10.11
CA ILE A 55 -1.21 7.32 9.61
C ILE A 55 -0.52 5.97 9.68
N VAL A 56 0.01 5.54 8.55
CA VAL A 56 0.92 4.39 8.47
C VAL A 56 2.29 4.98 8.19
N VAL A 57 3.18 4.91 9.18
CA VAL A 57 4.55 5.40 9.04
C VAL A 57 5.42 4.22 8.63
N GLU A 58 5.70 4.08 7.33
CA GLU A 58 6.67 3.10 6.82
C GLU A 58 8.06 3.75 6.76
N THR A 59 8.81 3.64 7.85
CA THR A 59 10.21 4.09 7.88
C THR A 59 11.15 3.01 7.36
N ARG A 60 11.40 3.03 6.03
CA ARG A 60 12.60 2.53 5.31
C ARG A 60 12.67 1.03 4.94
N VAL A 61 12.02 0.64 3.84
CA VAL A 61 12.50 -0.50 3.03
C VAL A 61 12.52 -0.07 1.56
N SER A 62 13.70 -0.13 0.94
CA SER A 62 13.83 -0.02 -0.51
C SER A 62 13.59 -1.40 -1.13
N HIS A 63 12.60 -1.50 -2.00
CA HIS A 63 12.31 -2.73 -2.74
C HIS A 63 12.91 -2.67 -4.13
N ILE A 64 13.58 -3.75 -4.54
CA ILE A 64 14.00 -3.97 -5.93
C ILE A 64 13.06 -5.04 -6.50
N LEU A 65 12.22 -4.66 -7.46
CA LEU A 65 11.31 -5.56 -8.15
C LEU A 65 11.93 -5.98 -9.49
N ILE A 66 11.99 -7.29 -9.75
CA ILE A 66 12.52 -7.86 -10.99
C ILE A 66 11.40 -8.65 -11.66
N VAL A 67 11.04 -8.25 -12.88
CA VAL A 67 10.14 -9.01 -13.76
C VAL A 67 11.00 -9.75 -14.77
N SER A 68 10.87 -11.07 -14.82
CA SER A 68 11.58 -11.93 -15.77
C SER A 68 10.61 -12.97 -16.33
N ASP A 69 10.84 -13.31 -17.59
CA ASP A 69 10.29 -14.47 -18.30
C ASP A 69 10.71 -15.84 -17.72
N SER A 70 11.55 -15.88 -16.68
CA SER A 70 12.02 -17.10 -16.05
C SER A 70 11.99 -17.01 -14.53
N PRO A 71 11.59 -18.09 -13.84
CA PRO A 71 11.68 -18.17 -12.38
C PRO A 71 13.11 -18.46 -11.88
N SER A 72 14.11 -18.60 -12.76
CA SER A 72 15.47 -18.91 -12.34
C SER A 72 16.14 -17.70 -11.67
N ARG A 73 16.48 -17.85 -10.39
CA ARG A 73 17.28 -16.86 -9.64
C ARG A 73 18.78 -16.91 -9.96
N GLN A 74 19.27 -17.95 -10.62
CA GLN A 74 20.70 -18.19 -10.85
C GLN A 74 21.26 -17.47 -12.08
N ARG A 75 20.59 -16.42 -12.59
CA ARG A 75 21.08 -15.61 -13.70
C ARG A 75 22.33 -14.82 -13.29
N ALA A 76 23.25 -14.61 -14.23
CA ALA A 76 24.49 -13.87 -13.99
C ALA A 76 24.23 -12.44 -13.48
N VAL A 77 23.19 -11.78 -14.00
CA VAL A 77 22.78 -10.44 -13.58
C VAL A 77 22.35 -10.37 -12.11
N ASN A 78 21.64 -11.38 -11.60
CA ASN A 78 21.23 -11.43 -10.20
C ASN A 78 22.45 -11.57 -9.27
N ARG A 79 23.42 -12.42 -9.66
CA ARG A 79 24.68 -12.55 -8.90
C ARG A 79 25.48 -11.24 -8.87
N ALA A 80 25.54 -10.52 -10.00
CA ALA A 80 26.21 -9.23 -10.06
C ALA A 80 25.52 -8.18 -9.18
N LEU A 81 24.18 -8.13 -9.21
CA LEU A 81 23.38 -7.26 -8.34
C LEU A 81 23.63 -7.57 -6.85
N GLU A 82 23.56 -8.83 -6.45
CA GLU A 82 23.80 -9.22 -5.06
C GLU A 82 25.23 -8.92 -4.60
N LYS A 83 26.22 -9.03 -5.51
CA LYS A 83 27.62 -8.66 -5.23
C LYS A 83 27.75 -7.16 -4.97
N GLU A 84 27.10 -6.33 -5.76
CA GLU A 84 27.14 -4.87 -5.60
C GLU A 84 26.44 -4.43 -4.31
N LEU A 85 25.26 -5.00 -4.01
CA LEU A 85 24.56 -4.71 -2.74
C LEU A 85 25.40 -5.07 -1.52
N LYS A 86 26.17 -6.17 -1.58
CA LYS A 86 27.14 -6.54 -0.55
C LYS A 86 28.32 -5.57 -0.49
N HIS A 87 28.82 -5.11 -1.63
CA HIS A 87 29.91 -4.13 -1.69
C HIS A 87 29.52 -2.80 -1.02
N LEU A 88 28.29 -2.36 -1.22
CA LEU A 88 27.71 -1.18 -0.57
C LEU A 88 27.40 -1.35 0.93
N GLY A 89 27.68 -2.53 1.52
CA GLY A 89 27.42 -2.82 2.92
C GLY A 89 25.92 -2.94 3.27
N LEU A 90 25.05 -3.09 2.27
CA LEU A 90 23.60 -3.18 2.48
C LEU A 90 23.21 -4.60 2.89
N ARG A 91 22.35 -4.69 3.91
CA ARG A 91 21.66 -5.94 4.26
C ARG A 91 20.38 -6.02 3.45
N PHE A 92 20.15 -7.15 2.78
CA PHE A 92 18.97 -7.36 1.94
C PHE A 92 18.42 -8.79 2.10
N LEU A 93 17.13 -8.95 1.77
CA LEU A 93 16.44 -10.24 1.68
C LEU A 93 15.86 -10.37 0.26
N VAL A 94 15.89 -11.58 -0.29
CA VAL A 94 15.37 -11.88 -1.63
C VAL A 94 14.26 -12.92 -1.52
N ASN A 95 13.06 -12.57 -1.99
CA ASN A 95 11.90 -13.47 -2.00
C ASN A 95 12.00 -14.51 -3.14
N GLN A 96 11.22 -15.59 -3.06
CA GLN A 96 11.06 -16.51 -4.18
C GLN A 96 10.26 -15.84 -5.32
N PRO A 97 10.57 -16.12 -6.59
CA PRO A 97 9.79 -15.62 -7.72
C PRO A 97 8.33 -16.09 -7.63
N VAL A 98 7.40 -15.18 -7.87
CA VAL A 98 5.95 -15.47 -7.91
C VAL A 98 5.47 -15.23 -9.34
N PRO A 99 4.72 -16.16 -9.95
CA PRO A 99 4.15 -15.94 -11.28
C PRO A 99 3.16 -14.78 -11.21
N LEU A 100 3.30 -13.81 -12.11
CA LEU A 100 2.31 -12.76 -12.28
C LEU A 100 1.13 -13.32 -13.08
N PRO A 101 -0.13 -13.04 -12.70
CA PRO A 101 -1.28 -13.38 -13.53
C PRO A 101 -1.08 -12.73 -14.90
N ALA A 102 -1.32 -13.47 -15.98
CA ALA A 102 -1.41 -12.86 -17.30
C ALA A 102 -2.56 -11.85 -17.26
N GLU A 103 -2.29 -10.57 -17.53
CA GLU A 103 -3.37 -9.62 -17.76
C GLU A 103 -4.17 -10.14 -18.96
N GLN A 104 -5.45 -10.46 -18.73
CA GLN A 104 -6.36 -10.75 -19.82
C GLN A 104 -6.59 -9.44 -20.59
N PRO A 105 -6.37 -9.40 -21.91
CA PRO A 105 -6.63 -8.22 -22.72
C PRO A 105 -8.12 -7.86 -22.77
#